data_AF-A0A7Y8PP13-F1
#
_entry.id   AF-A0A7Y8PP13-F1
#
_cell.length_a   1.000
_cell.length_b   1.000
_cell.length_c   1.000
_cell.angle_alpha   90.00
_cell.angle_beta   90.00
_cell.angle_gamma   90.00
#
_symmetry.space_group_name_H-M   'P 1'
#
loop_
_entity.id
_entity.type
_entity.pdbx_description
1 polymer ?
#
loop_
_entity_poly.entity_id
_entity_poly.type
_entity_poly.pdbx_seq_one_letter_code
_entity_poly.pdbx_strand_id
1 'polypeptide(L)'
;MSTSPLSVAQTTVNQMGGTQRLSLMIGARNFMADGNSLSFRFPNNGKIKANYCKVTLNYSDLYDMEIGYIHGENYKIVETTENIYADGLVNSFESKTGLYLSL
;
A
#
# COMPACT_ATOMS: atom_id res chain seq x y z
N MET A 1 -9.87 12.70 19.83
CA MET A 1 -10.85 12.09 18.90
C MET A 1 -10.23 10.78 18.44
N SER A 2 -10.82 9.65 18.81
CA SER A 2 -10.29 8.33 18.43
C SER A 2 -10.66 8.07 16.97
N THR A 3 -9.74 8.29 16.04
CA THR A 3 -9.91 7.92 14.63
C THR A 3 -10.12 6.41 14.56
N SER A 4 -11.28 5.98 14.04
CA SER A 4 -11.58 4.57 13.89
C SER A 4 -10.66 3.96 12.82
N PRO A 5 -10.31 2.66 12.92
CA PRO A 5 -9.42 2.02 11.95
C PRO A 5 -9.85 2.18 10.48
N LEU A 6 -11.16 2.13 10.25
CA LEU A 6 -11.79 2.37 8.95
C LEU A 6 -11.47 3.76 8.39
N SER A 7 -11.36 4.80 9.24
CA SER A 7 -11.09 6.17 8.81
C SER A 7 -9.66 6.35 8.28
N VAL A 8 -8.66 5.68 8.88
CA VAL A 8 -7.26 5.77 8.45
C VAL A 8 -7.04 5.02 7.16
N ALA A 9 -7.52 3.77 7.08
CA ALA A 9 -7.39 2.97 5.85
C ALA A 9 -8.13 3.61 4.67
N GLN A 10 -9.31 4.20 4.91
CA GLN A 10 -10.06 4.92 3.88
C GLN A 10 -9.34 6.19 3.43
N THR A 11 -8.77 6.95 4.36
CA THR A 11 -7.94 8.11 4.02
C THR A 11 -6.74 7.68 3.18
N THR A 12 -6.02 6.64 3.63
CA THR A 12 -4.83 6.11 2.95
C THR A 12 -5.13 5.68 1.53
N VAL A 13 -6.20 4.90 1.32
CA VAL A 13 -6.55 4.43 -0.03
C VAL A 13 -6.95 5.57 -0.95
N ASN A 14 -7.64 6.59 -0.41
CA ASN A 14 -8.02 7.78 -1.17
C ASN A 14 -6.79 8.60 -1.58
N GLN A 15 -5.77 8.72 -0.73
CA GLN A 15 -4.50 9.36 -1.08
C GLN A 15 -3.77 8.62 -2.21
N MET A 16 -3.91 7.30 -2.28
CA MET A 16 -3.38 6.48 -3.36
C MET A 16 -4.28 6.45 -4.63
N GLY A 17 -5.37 7.24 -4.66
CA GLY A 17 -6.28 7.36 -5.80
C GLY A 17 -7.52 6.47 -5.75
N GLY A 18 -7.76 5.76 -4.64
CA GLY A 18 -8.97 4.98 -4.38
C GLY A 18 -8.90 3.53 -4.87
N THR A 19 -9.71 2.67 -4.25
CA THR A 19 -9.73 1.22 -4.54
C THR A 19 -10.02 0.92 -6.00
N GLN A 20 -10.92 1.65 -6.64
CA GLN A 20 -11.28 1.45 -8.06
C GLN A 20 -10.08 1.69 -8.98
N ARG A 21 -9.33 2.77 -8.76
CA ARG A 21 -8.14 3.10 -9.55
C ARG A 21 -7.06 2.03 -9.37
N LEU A 22 -6.76 1.65 -8.13
CA LEU A 22 -5.78 0.61 -7.83
C LEU A 22 -6.16 -0.73 -8.48
N SER A 23 -7.44 -1.12 -8.42
CA SER A 23 -7.92 -2.34 -9.05
C SER A 23 -7.76 -2.30 -10.58
N LEU A 24 -8.07 -1.18 -11.23
CA LEU A 24 -7.99 -1.04 -12.69
C LEU A 24 -6.54 -0.97 -13.19
N MET A 25 -5.68 -0.21 -12.50
CA MET A 25 -4.34 0.10 -12.98
C MET A 25 -3.33 -1.02 -12.68
N ILE A 26 -3.46 -1.64 -11.51
CA ILE A 26 -2.45 -2.60 -11.03
C ILE A 26 -3.07 -3.94 -10.62
N GLY A 27 -4.35 -4.17 -10.89
CA GLY A 27 -5.03 -5.41 -10.51
C GLY A 27 -5.08 -5.63 -8.99
N ALA A 28 -5.11 -4.54 -8.21
CA ALA A 28 -5.14 -4.62 -6.76
C ALA A 28 -6.41 -5.34 -6.28
N ARG A 29 -6.26 -6.15 -5.23
CA ARG A 29 -7.33 -6.97 -4.64
C ARG A 29 -7.06 -7.26 -3.18
N ASN A 30 -8.03 -7.85 -2.49
CA ASN A 30 -7.91 -8.24 -1.07
C ASN A 30 -7.49 -7.07 -0.18
N PHE A 31 -8.19 -5.93 -0.30
CA PHE A 31 -7.97 -4.77 0.55
C PHE A 31 -8.37 -5.11 1.98
N MET A 32 -7.48 -4.87 2.94
CA MET A 32 -7.69 -5.08 4.36
C MET A 32 -7.30 -3.82 5.12
N ALA A 33 -8.14 -3.45 6.09
CA ALA A 33 -7.87 -2.38 7.04
C ALA A 33 -7.57 -3.00 8.40
N ASP A 34 -6.48 -2.60 9.02
CA ASP A 34 -6.11 -3.03 10.37
C ASP A 34 -5.56 -1.86 11.17
N GLY A 35 -6.31 -1.42 12.18
CA GLY A 35 -5.93 -0.29 13.03
C GLY A 35 -5.57 0.95 12.22
N ASN A 36 -4.29 1.26 12.17
CA ASN A 36 -3.69 2.39 11.48
C ASN A 36 -3.14 2.05 10.08
N SER A 37 -3.47 0.89 9.53
CA SER A 37 -2.88 0.41 8.28
C SER A 37 -3.91 -0.03 7.25
N LEU A 38 -3.53 0.14 5.98
CA LEU A 38 -4.19 -0.40 4.80
C LEU A 38 -3.24 -1.40 4.15
N SER A 39 -3.73 -2.56 3.74
CA SER A 39 -2.97 -3.48 2.91
C SER A 39 -3.78 -4.01 1.75
N PHE A 40 -3.08 -4.42 0.69
CA PHE A 40 -3.69 -5.02 -0.49
C PHE A 40 -2.69 -5.92 -1.23
N ARG A 41 -3.24 -6.84 -2.02
CA ARG A 41 -2.48 -7.72 -2.93
C ARG A 41 -2.53 -7.16 -4.34
N PHE A 42 -1.49 -7.42 -5.12
CA PHE A 42 -1.45 -7.12 -6.55
C PHE A 42 -0.74 -8.28 -7.29
N PRO A 43 -0.96 -8.46 -8.61
CA PRO A 43 -0.26 -9.48 -9.39
C PRO A 43 1.24 -9.20 -9.41
N ASN A 44 2.05 -10.25 -9.25
CA ASN A 44 3.49 -10.12 -9.39
C ASN A 44 3.83 -9.77 -10.85
N ASN A 45 4.50 -8.65 -11.06
CA ASN A 45 4.89 -8.13 -12.38
C ASN A 45 6.27 -8.61 -12.85
N GLY A 46 6.94 -9.49 -12.08
CA GLY A 46 8.26 -10.03 -12.39
C GLY A 46 9.43 -9.09 -12.14
N LYS A 47 9.22 -7.77 -12.06
CA LYS A 47 10.27 -6.77 -11.83
C LYS A 47 10.76 -6.74 -10.38
N ILE A 48 9.84 -6.54 -9.44
CA ILE A 48 10.13 -6.46 -8.00
C ILE A 48 9.89 -7.79 -7.27
N LYS A 49 9.38 -8.83 -7.95
CA LYS A 49 9.02 -10.13 -7.34
C LYS A 49 8.16 -9.97 -6.06
N ALA A 50 7.30 -8.96 -6.02
CA ALA A 50 6.38 -8.67 -4.92
C ALA A 50 4.92 -8.85 -5.36
N ASN A 51 4.01 -9.03 -4.41
CA ASN A 51 2.57 -9.16 -4.67
C ASN A 51 1.69 -8.61 -3.54
N TYR A 52 2.27 -7.82 -2.64
CA TYR A 52 1.63 -7.27 -1.45
C TYR A 52 2.19 -5.89 -1.12
N CYS A 53 1.31 -5.00 -0.68
CA CYS A 53 1.64 -3.69 -0.15
C CYS A 53 0.90 -3.50 1.17
N LYS A 54 1.60 -2.99 2.18
CA LYS A 54 1.02 -2.49 3.43
C LYS A 54 1.49 -1.06 3.64
N VAL A 55 0.56 -0.18 3.98
CA VAL A 55 0.81 1.23 4.30
C VAL A 55 0.27 1.47 5.70
N THR A 56 1.12 1.97 6.59
CA THR A 56 0.80 2.17 8.02
C THR A 56 1.00 3.63 8.38
N LEU A 57 0.01 4.26 9.00
CA LEU A 57 0.14 5.60 9.59
C LEU A 57 0.88 5.49 10.94
N ASN A 58 2.05 6.09 11.03
CA ASN A 58 2.90 6.07 12.22
C ASN A 58 2.57 7.21 13.20
N TYR A 59 3.23 7.22 14.36
CA TYR A 59 2.96 8.20 15.43
C TYR A 59 3.35 9.64 15.10
N SER A 60 4.10 9.85 14.02
CA SER A 60 4.52 11.17 13.52
C SER A 60 3.57 11.73 12.47
N ASP A 61 2.37 11.14 12.31
CA ASP A 61 1.40 11.45 11.24
C ASP A 61 1.98 11.27 9.81
N LEU A 62 2.99 10.40 9.67
CA LEU A 62 3.59 9.99 8.40
C LEU A 62 3.26 8.54 8.09
N TYR A 63 3.51 8.12 6.85
CA TYR A 63 3.23 6.76 6.40
C TYR A 63 4.50 5.93 6.24
N ASP A 64 4.44 4.69 6.70
CA ASP A 64 5.44 3.66 6.43
C ASP A 64 4.86 2.65 5.44
N MET A 65 5.58 2.41 4.34
CA MET A 65 5.20 1.49 3.27
C MET A 65 6.08 0.26 3.27
N GLU A 66 5.45 -0.91 3.25
CA GLU A 66 6.08 -2.21 3.18
C GLU A 66 5.61 -2.92 1.91
N ILE A 67 6.56 -3.27 1.04
CA ILE A 67 6.33 -4.07 -0.16
C ILE A 67 6.82 -5.48 0.11
N GLY A 68 5.97 -6.46 -0.13
CA GLY A 68 6.24 -7.85 0.21
C GLY A 68 5.76 -8.86 -0.81
N TYR A 69 6.15 -10.10 -0.58
CA TYR A 69 5.72 -11.26 -1.32
C TYR A 69 5.10 -12.27 -0.35
N ILE A 70 3.85 -12.65 -0.63
CA ILE A 70 3.10 -13.65 0.11
C ILE A 70 2.82 -14.86 -0.80
N HIS A 71 3.17 -16.06 -0.34
CA HIS A 71 2.81 -17.32 -0.98
C HIS A 71 2.49 -18.39 0.06
N GLY A 72 1.21 -18.80 0.12
CA GLY A 72 0.70 -19.62 1.23
C GLY A 72 0.87 -18.88 2.56
N GLU A 73 1.51 -19.53 3.52
CA GLU A 73 1.86 -18.96 4.83
C GLU A 73 3.17 -18.18 4.82
N ASN A 74 3.94 -18.25 3.73
CA ASN A 74 5.23 -17.55 3.64
C ASN A 74 5.00 -16.08 3.37
N TYR A 75 5.53 -15.24 4.26
CA TYR A 75 5.63 -13.81 4.05
C TYR A 75 7.09 -13.36 3.99
N LYS A 76 7.44 -12.63 2.94
CA LYS A 76 8.77 -12.02 2.76
C LYS A 76 8.63 -10.53 2.48
N ILE A 77 9.31 -9.71 3.28
CA ILE A 77 9.49 -8.29 2.98
C ILE A 77 10.50 -8.17 1.85
N VAL A 78 10.13 -7.42 0.81
CA VAL A 78 10.99 -7.12 -0.34
C VAL A 78 11.65 -5.76 -0.15
N GLU A 79 10.88 -4.76 0.27
CA GLU A 79 11.37 -3.41 0.48
C GLU A 79 10.49 -2.66 1.48
N THR A 80 11.09 -1.74 2.24
CA THR A 80 10.40 -0.83 3.15
C THR A 80 10.78 0.62 2.84
N THR A 81 9.88 1.54 3.10
CA THR A 81 10.13 2.98 3.01
C THR A 81 9.35 3.67 4.12
N GLU A 82 10.06 4.39 4.97
CA GLU A 82 9.51 4.99 6.19
C GLU A 82 9.33 6.50 6.02
N ASN A 83 8.47 7.09 6.86
CA ASN A 83 8.29 8.53 6.98
C ASN A 83 7.88 9.24 5.68
N ILE A 84 6.97 8.62 4.92
CA ILE A 84 6.42 9.14 3.67
C ILE A 84 5.29 10.12 3.97
N TYR A 85 5.32 11.30 3.36
CA TYR A 85 4.18 12.22 3.35
C TYR A 85 3.01 11.67 2.53
N ALA A 86 1.79 12.10 2.83
CA ALA A 86 0.58 11.62 2.16
C ALA A 86 0.64 11.76 0.62
N ASP A 87 1.16 12.86 0.11
CA ASP A 87 1.37 13.16 -1.31
C ASP A 87 2.50 12.33 -1.95
N GLY A 88 3.42 11.81 -1.14
CA GLY A 88 4.52 10.94 -1.56
C GLY A 88 4.15 9.45 -1.70
N LEU A 89 2.97 9.03 -1.26
CA LEU A 89 2.56 7.61 -1.26
C LEU A 89 2.54 6.99 -2.66
N VAL A 90 1.95 7.70 -3.63
CA VAL A 90 1.87 7.24 -5.02
C VAL A 90 3.28 7.08 -5.60
N ASN A 91 4.08 8.14 -5.54
CA ASN A 91 5.44 8.13 -6.09
C ASN A 91 6.32 7.05 -5.46
N SER A 92 6.20 6.84 -4.15
CA SER A 92 6.94 5.79 -3.45
C SER A 92 6.55 4.41 -3.96
N PHE A 93 5.24 4.13 -4.06
CA PHE A 93 4.76 2.85 -4.58
C PHE A 93 5.22 2.60 -6.02
N GLU A 94 5.04 3.58 -6.90
CA GLU A 94 5.40 3.46 -8.32
C GLU A 94 6.91 3.28 -8.48
N SER A 95 7.72 4.03 -7.72
CA SER A 95 9.18 3.94 -7.75
C SER A 95 9.69 2.57 -7.30
N LYS A 96 9.09 1.98 -6.26
CA LYS A 96 9.51 0.66 -5.75
C LYS A 96 9.01 -0.47 -6.65
N THR A 97 7.74 -0.43 -7.03
CA THR A 97 7.11 -1.57 -7.72
C THR A 97 7.24 -1.53 -9.25
N GLY A 98 7.50 -0.35 -9.82
CA GLY A 98 7.45 -0.10 -11.26
C GLY A 98 6.05 -0.25 -11.86
N LEU A 99 5.01 -0.19 -11.02
CA LEU A 99 3.60 -0.22 -11.42
C LEU A 99 3.02 1.18 -11.26
N TYR A 100 2.46 1.73 -12.33
CA TYR A 100 1.86 3.06 -12.32
C TYR A 100 0.41 3.00 -11.84
N LEU A 101 0.05 3.91 -10.95
CA LEU A 101 -1.31 4.11 -10.46
C LEU A 101 -2.08 5.13 -11.32
N SER A 102 -1.38 5.80 -12.24
CA SER A 102 -1.92 6.75 -13.23
C SER A 102 -1.69 6.29 -14.66
N LEU A 103 -2.53 6.76 -15.60
CA LEU A 103 -2.17 6.80 -17.02
C LEU A 103 -1.22 7.96 -17.31
#